data_AF-A0MPG1-F1
#
_entry.id   AF-A0MPG1-F1
#
_cell.length_a   1.000
_cell.length_b   1.000
_cell.length_c   1.000
_cell.angle_alpha   90.00
_cell.angle_beta   90.00
_cell.angle_gamma   90.00
#
_symmetry.space_group_name_H-M   'P 1'
#
loop_
_entity.id
_entity.type
_entity.pdbx_description
1 polymer ?
#
loop_
_entity_poly.entity_id
_entity_poly.type
_entity_poly.pdbx_seq_one_letter_code
_entity_poly.pdbx_strand_id
1 'polypeptide(L)'
;RVVIHKEDGALRFEHPTQPALMPGGWMERVKAAGGNLTNGFWGEKTAAEEEQVLAEPEKEICMTNPKVDRIISLEELKAHEGETEPWFVVNGHVYDGTPYLDNHPGGATSIINAAAQDATEEFMTIRTFPSSLNSHARRLTHIQIAKMP
;
A
#
# COMPACT_ATOMS: atom_id res chain seq x y z
N ARG A 1 -25.32 12.74 -2.82
CA ARG A 1 -25.76 14.09 -2.38
C ARG A 1 -25.93 14.96 -3.63
N VAL A 2 -26.96 15.80 -3.68
CA VAL A 2 -27.16 16.79 -4.75
C VAL A 2 -26.73 18.17 -4.25
N VAL A 3 -26.15 18.99 -5.10
CA VAL A 3 -25.85 20.40 -4.78
C VAL A 3 -27.08 21.24 -5.11
N ILE A 4 -27.46 22.14 -4.21
CA ILE A 4 -28.64 23.00 -4.41
C ILE A 4 -28.13 24.43 -4.61
N HIS A 5 -28.41 25.01 -5.78
CA HIS A 5 -28.14 26.41 -6.09
C HIS A 5 -29.43 27.21 -5.93
N LYS A 6 -29.34 28.42 -5.36
CA LYS A 6 -30.47 29.34 -5.23
C LYS A 6 -30.23 30.53 -6.14
N GLU A 7 -30.96 30.60 -7.26
CA GLU A 7 -30.88 31.68 -8.25
C GLU A 7 -32.28 32.25 -8.46
N ASP A 8 -32.43 33.58 -8.38
CA ASP A 8 -33.65 34.34 -8.73
C ASP A 8 -34.99 33.73 -8.26
N GLY A 9 -35.02 33.27 -7.00
CA GLY A 9 -36.23 32.70 -6.38
C GLY A 9 -36.51 31.24 -6.73
N ALA A 10 -35.66 30.59 -7.54
CA ALA A 10 -35.73 29.17 -7.85
C ALA A 10 -34.59 28.38 -7.19
N LEU A 11 -34.86 27.11 -6.89
CA LEU A 11 -33.86 26.15 -6.43
C LEU A 11 -33.48 25.23 -7.60
N ARG A 12 -32.20 25.22 -7.96
CA ARG A 12 -31.64 24.33 -8.98
C ARG A 12 -30.89 23.19 -8.32
N PHE A 13 -31.30 21.96 -8.59
CA PHE A 13 -30.69 20.77 -8.03
C PHE A 13 -29.69 20.20 -9.04
N GLU A 14 -28.46 20.01 -8.61
CA GLU A 14 -27.38 19.49 -9.42
C GLU A 14 -26.95 18.10 -8.94
N HIS A 15 -27.01 17.13 -9.84
CA HIS A 15 -26.66 15.75 -9.55
C HIS A 15 -25.12 15.55 -9.54
N PRO A 16 -24.59 14.63 -8.70
CA PRO A 16 -23.16 14.33 -8.64
C PRO A 16 -22.58 13.81 -9.95
N THR A 17 -23.36 13.04 -10.70
CA THR A 17 -23.01 12.51 -12.01
C THR A 17 -24.23 12.67 -12.93
N GLN A 18 -24.04 13.06 -14.19
CA GLN A 18 -25.11 13.03 -15.17
C GLN A 18 -25.12 11.69 -15.92
N PRO A 19 -26.29 11.08 -16.18
CA PRO A 19 -26.37 9.88 -17.00
C PRO A 19 -26.08 10.21 -18.47
N ALA A 20 -25.24 9.39 -19.11
CA ALA A 20 -24.94 9.30 -20.54
C ALA A 20 -24.25 10.52 -21.20
N LEU A 21 -22.94 10.35 -21.44
CA LEU A 21 -22.10 11.00 -22.47
C LEU A 21 -22.00 12.54 -22.52
N MET A 22 -22.53 13.28 -21.55
CA MET A 22 -22.33 14.73 -21.45
C MET A 22 -21.31 15.07 -20.36
N PRO A 23 -20.29 15.91 -20.64
CA PRO A 23 -19.39 16.42 -19.61
C PRO A 23 -20.17 17.34 -18.67
N GLY A 24 -20.11 17.08 -17.36
CA GLY A 24 -20.78 17.88 -16.35
C GLY A 24 -21.04 17.17 -15.02
N GLY A 25 -21.67 17.91 -14.11
CA GLY A 25 -21.89 17.48 -12.72
C GLY A 25 -20.85 18.06 -11.77
N TRP A 26 -21.26 18.27 -10.52
CA TRP A 26 -20.40 18.95 -9.55
C TRP A 26 -19.17 18.11 -9.18
N MET A 27 -19.24 16.79 -9.28
CA MET A 27 -18.11 15.88 -9.01
C MET A 27 -16.97 16.04 -10.03
N GLU A 28 -17.29 16.25 -11.31
CA GLU A 28 -16.28 16.52 -12.35
C GLU A 28 -15.61 17.87 -12.14
N ARG A 29 -16.35 18.90 -11.72
CA ARG A 29 -15.76 20.21 -11.37
C ARG A 29 -14.81 20.11 -10.19
N VAL A 30 -15.21 19.40 -9.14
CA VAL A 30 -14.35 19.17 -7.97
C VAL A 30 -13.06 18.44 -8.38
N LYS A 31 -13.18 17.39 -9.21
CA LYS A 31 -12.02 16.65 -9.71
C LYS A 31 -11.11 17.52 -10.59
N ALA A 32 -11.69 18.35 -11.46
CA ALA A 32 -10.94 19.30 -12.31
C ALA A 32 -10.25 20.41 -11.51
N ALA A 33 -10.84 20.84 -10.38
CA ALA A 33 -10.28 21.85 -9.48
C ALA A 33 -9.28 21.28 -8.45
N GLY A 34 -8.97 19.98 -8.53
CA GLY A 34 -8.06 19.29 -7.61
C GLY A 34 -8.62 19.14 -6.18
N GLY A 35 -9.95 19.24 -6.01
CA GLY A 35 -10.60 19.14 -4.71
C GLY A 35 -10.70 17.70 -4.22
N ASN A 36 -10.65 17.52 -2.90
CA ASN A 36 -10.73 16.21 -2.27
C ASN A 36 -12.19 15.77 -2.05
N LEU A 37 -12.66 14.79 -2.84
CA LEU A 37 -14.03 14.26 -2.75
C LEU A 37 -14.31 13.43 -1.48
N THR A 38 -13.27 12.98 -0.77
CA THR A 38 -13.41 12.15 0.44
C THR A 38 -13.28 12.95 1.74
N ASN A 39 -13.09 14.27 1.69
CA ASN A 39 -12.91 15.13 2.88
C ASN A 39 -14.19 15.32 3.74
N GLY A 40 -15.27 14.58 3.49
CA GLY A 40 -16.56 14.74 4.17
C GLY A 40 -17.37 15.98 3.76
N PHE A 41 -16.73 16.96 3.13
CA PHE A 41 -17.30 18.19 2.54
C PHE A 41 -17.34 18.14 1.00
N TRP A 42 -17.14 16.96 0.42
CA TRP A 42 -17.35 16.68 -0.99
C TRP A 42 -16.67 17.68 -1.94
N GLY A 43 -15.45 18.11 -1.59
CA GLY A 43 -14.65 19.00 -2.43
C GLY A 43 -14.98 20.48 -2.39
N GLU A 44 -15.79 20.93 -1.43
CA GLU A 44 -15.84 22.35 -1.08
C GLU A 44 -14.50 22.74 -0.46
N LYS A 45 -13.75 23.65 -1.09
CA LYS A 45 -12.54 24.24 -0.51
C LYS A 45 -12.98 25.20 0.59
N THR A 46 -12.74 24.83 1.85
CA THR A 46 -12.76 25.83 2.91
C THR A 46 -11.48 26.66 2.83
N ALA A 47 -11.55 27.95 3.13
CA ALA A 47 -10.40 28.88 3.10
C ALA A 47 -9.26 28.48 4.09
N ALA A 48 -9.42 27.38 4.82
CA ALA A 48 -8.41 26.79 5.70
C ALA A 48 -7.61 25.64 5.03
N GLU A 49 -7.94 25.23 3.80
CA GLU A 49 -7.33 24.07 3.11
C GLU A 49 -6.22 24.46 2.10
N GLU A 50 -5.73 25.70 2.10
CA GLU A 50 -4.54 26.08 1.29
C GLU A 50 -3.20 25.68 1.94
N GLU A 51 -3.17 25.27 3.22
CA GLU A 51 -1.91 25.00 3.94
C GLU A 51 -1.56 23.51 4.10
N GLN A 52 -2.31 22.56 3.53
CA GLN A 52 -2.00 21.12 3.70
C GLN A 52 -2.04 20.33 2.40
N VAL A 53 -1.34 20.82 1.37
CA VAL A 53 -0.78 19.97 0.32
C VAL A 53 0.74 20.16 0.28
N LEU A 54 1.37 20.05 1.45
CA LEU A 54 2.73 19.52 1.47
C LEU A 54 2.55 18.02 1.22
N ALA A 55 2.94 17.58 0.03
CA ALA A 55 3.15 16.17 -0.24
C ALA A 55 3.92 15.60 0.95
N GLU A 56 3.25 14.77 1.75
CA GLU A 56 3.93 14.01 2.78
C GLU A 56 5.05 13.28 2.03
N PRO A 57 6.33 13.44 2.42
CA PRO A 57 7.39 12.65 1.80
C PRO A 57 6.93 11.21 1.91
N GLU A 58 6.86 10.50 0.78
CA GLU A 58 6.63 9.06 0.74
C GLU A 58 7.57 8.49 1.81
N LYS A 59 7.02 8.14 2.98
CA LYS A 59 7.84 7.61 4.06
C LYS A 59 8.40 6.34 3.50
N GLU A 60 9.68 6.36 3.11
CA GLU A 60 10.37 5.19 2.59
C GLU A 60 10.12 4.07 3.57
N ILE A 61 9.29 3.11 3.14
CA ILE A 61 8.86 2.06 4.03
C ILE A 61 10.01 1.06 4.06
N CYS A 62 10.91 1.25 5.01
CA CYS A 62 12.07 0.42 5.23
C CYS A 62 11.60 -1.00 5.59
N MET A 63 11.81 -1.94 4.67
CA MET A 63 11.53 -3.37 4.85
C MET A 63 12.69 -4.11 5.51
N THR A 64 13.78 -3.40 5.78
CA THR A 64 15.03 -3.94 6.29
C THR A 64 15.30 -3.42 7.69
N ASN A 65 15.91 -4.26 8.50
CA ASN A 65 16.47 -3.91 9.78
C ASN A 65 17.95 -3.57 9.60
N PRO A 66 18.34 -2.29 9.75
CA PRO A 66 19.74 -1.87 9.55
C PRO A 66 20.71 -2.50 10.55
N LYS A 67 20.22 -3.05 11.67
CA LYS A 67 21.04 -3.72 12.68
C LYS A 67 21.44 -5.14 12.29
N VAL A 68 20.84 -5.70 11.23
CA VAL A 68 21.16 -7.04 10.75
C VAL A 68 22.27 -6.95 9.71
N ASP A 69 23.44 -7.48 10.06
CA ASP A 69 24.65 -7.49 9.24
C ASP A 69 25.18 -8.90 8.95
N ARG A 70 24.58 -9.94 9.54
CA ARG A 70 24.86 -11.34 9.22
C ARG A 70 24.70 -11.61 7.72
N ILE A 71 25.71 -12.24 7.13
CA ILE A 71 25.70 -12.74 5.76
C ILE A 71 25.61 -14.26 5.81
N ILE A 72 24.76 -14.85 4.96
CA ILE A 72 24.64 -16.32 4.84
C ILE A 72 24.93 -16.77 3.41
N SER A 73 25.29 -18.04 3.24
CA SER A 73 25.46 -18.64 1.91
C SER A 73 24.14 -19.13 1.33
N LEU A 74 24.14 -19.41 0.02
CA LEU A 74 23.01 -20.09 -0.63
C LEU A 74 22.76 -21.48 -0.04
N GLU A 75 23.80 -22.19 0.37
CA GLU A 75 23.69 -23.54 0.95
C GLU A 75 23.00 -23.49 2.31
N GLU A 76 23.31 -22.47 3.12
CA GLU A 76 22.63 -22.22 4.39
C GLU A 76 21.16 -21.86 4.17
N LEU A 77 20.86 -20.98 3.21
CA LEU A 77 19.48 -20.67 2.83
C LEU A 77 18.70 -21.93 2.41
N LYS A 78 19.34 -22.84 1.66
CA LYS A 78 18.74 -24.11 1.22
C LYS A 78 18.47 -25.08 2.35
N ALA A 79 19.19 -25.02 3.47
CA ALA A 79 18.89 -25.84 4.64
C ALA A 79 17.52 -25.51 5.27
N HIS A 80 16.94 -24.37 4.89
CA HIS A 80 15.62 -23.89 5.29
C HIS A 80 14.58 -24.06 4.18
N GLU A 81 14.80 -25.03 3.27
CA GLU A 81 13.76 -25.54 2.39
C GLU A 81 12.75 -26.38 3.22
N GLY A 82 11.46 -26.08 3.12
CA GLY A 82 10.42 -26.87 3.78
C GLY A 82 9.32 -26.07 4.46
N GLU A 83 8.49 -26.76 5.23
CA GLU A 83 7.24 -26.21 5.76
C GLU A 83 7.36 -25.69 7.21
N THR A 84 8.37 -26.15 7.94
CA THR A 84 8.49 -25.92 9.40
C THR A 84 9.23 -24.63 9.75
N GLU A 85 10.37 -24.38 9.10
CA GLU A 85 11.21 -23.19 9.34
C GLU A 85 11.64 -22.52 8.03
N PRO A 86 10.68 -22.07 7.18
CA PRO A 86 10.98 -21.58 5.84
C PRO A 86 11.66 -20.22 5.88
N TRP A 87 12.80 -20.12 5.21
CA TRP A 87 13.48 -18.85 4.95
C TRP A 87 13.35 -18.45 3.49
N PHE A 88 13.25 -17.14 3.23
CA PHE A 88 13.13 -16.62 1.87
C PHE A 88 13.91 -15.31 1.73
N VAL A 89 14.21 -14.94 0.47
CA VAL A 89 14.93 -13.73 0.13
C VAL A 89 14.00 -12.69 -0.50
N VAL A 90 14.14 -11.43 -0.09
CA VAL A 90 13.55 -10.27 -0.78
C VAL A 90 14.60 -9.16 -0.86
N ASN A 91 14.91 -8.70 -2.07
CA ASN A 91 15.93 -7.69 -2.36
C ASN A 91 17.30 -8.02 -1.74
N GLY A 92 17.72 -9.28 -1.74
CA GLY A 92 18.99 -9.72 -1.14
C GLY A 92 19.00 -9.79 0.39
N HIS A 93 17.86 -9.55 1.05
CA HIS A 93 17.70 -9.71 2.49
C HIS A 93 17.00 -11.03 2.80
N VAL A 94 17.43 -11.71 3.86
CA VAL A 94 16.91 -13.02 4.25
C VAL A 94 15.96 -12.85 5.43
N TYR A 95 14.79 -13.47 5.33
CA TYR A 95 13.72 -13.38 6.32
C TYR A 95 13.29 -14.77 6.81
N ASP A 96 13.03 -14.88 8.12
CA ASP A 96 12.43 -16.06 8.73
C ASP A 96 10.90 -15.98 8.65
N GLY A 97 10.30 -16.84 7.83
CA GLY A 97 8.86 -16.90 7.60
C GLY A 97 8.08 -17.62 8.71
N THR A 98 8.74 -18.35 9.59
CA THR A 98 8.12 -19.22 10.62
C THR A 98 7.06 -18.51 11.45
N PRO A 99 7.29 -17.29 11.98
CA PRO A 99 6.31 -16.62 12.84
C PRO A 99 5.02 -16.21 12.11
N TYR A 100 5.01 -16.29 10.78
CA TYR A 100 3.92 -15.82 9.93
C TYR A 100 3.16 -16.95 9.23
N LEU A 101 3.52 -18.21 9.41
CA LEU A 101 2.81 -19.33 8.79
C LEU A 101 1.30 -19.28 9.06
N ASP A 102 0.89 -19.05 10.31
CA ASP A 102 -0.54 -19.02 10.69
C ASP A 102 -1.25 -17.69 10.37
N ASN A 103 -0.49 -16.59 10.27
CA ASN A 103 -1.04 -15.22 10.24
C ASN A 103 -0.76 -14.48 8.93
N HIS A 104 -0.21 -15.16 7.92
CA HIS A 104 0.06 -14.57 6.62
C HIS A 104 -1.26 -14.38 5.84
N PRO A 105 -1.62 -13.16 5.39
CA PRO A 105 -2.86 -12.92 4.66
C PRO A 105 -2.99 -13.70 3.34
N GLY A 106 -1.86 -14.06 2.71
CA GLY A 106 -1.82 -14.93 1.53
C GLY A 106 -1.89 -16.44 1.87
N GLY A 107 -1.92 -16.79 3.15
CA GLY A 107 -1.82 -18.16 3.66
C GLY A 107 -0.38 -18.65 3.84
N ALA A 108 -0.22 -19.68 4.66
CA ALA A 108 1.06 -20.35 4.95
C ALA A 108 1.75 -20.84 3.66
N THR A 109 0.97 -21.40 2.74
CA THR A 109 1.46 -21.98 1.48
C THR A 109 2.25 -20.97 0.65
N SER A 110 1.92 -19.68 0.69
CA SER A 110 2.73 -18.66 -0.01
C SER A 110 4.14 -18.53 0.54
N ILE A 111 4.30 -18.62 1.86
CA ILE A 111 5.62 -18.56 2.52
C ILE A 111 6.40 -19.85 2.25
N ILE A 112 5.73 -20.99 2.39
CA ILE A 112 6.33 -22.31 2.16
C ILE A 112 6.82 -22.44 0.71
N ASN A 113 6.03 -21.99 -0.26
CA ASN A 113 6.42 -22.02 -1.67
C ASN A 113 7.61 -21.11 -1.98
N ALA A 114 7.86 -20.08 -1.17
CA ALA A 114 9.00 -19.18 -1.27
C ALA A 114 10.22 -19.68 -0.49
N ALA A 115 10.11 -20.81 0.23
CA ALA A 115 11.21 -21.35 1.02
C ALA A 115 12.44 -21.61 0.15
N ALA A 116 13.60 -21.26 0.69
CA ALA A 116 14.91 -21.32 0.06
C ALA A 116 15.04 -20.57 -1.30
N GLN A 117 14.13 -19.64 -1.61
CA GLN A 117 14.08 -18.94 -2.88
C GLN A 117 14.15 -17.41 -2.72
N ASP A 118 14.51 -16.74 -3.82
CA ASP A 118 14.35 -15.31 -3.96
C ASP A 118 12.93 -15.01 -4.46
N ALA A 119 12.10 -14.48 -3.57
CA ALA A 119 10.70 -14.17 -3.82
C ALA A 119 10.49 -12.67 -4.12
N THR A 120 11.55 -11.97 -4.53
CA THR A 120 11.50 -10.51 -4.78
C THR A 120 10.43 -10.14 -5.81
N GLU A 121 10.36 -10.87 -6.92
CA GLU A 121 9.44 -10.54 -8.01
C GLU A 121 7.98 -10.73 -7.58
N GLU A 122 7.67 -11.86 -6.94
CA GLU A 122 6.34 -12.16 -6.41
C GLU A 122 5.94 -11.15 -5.34
N PHE A 123 6.88 -10.83 -4.44
CA PHE A 123 6.65 -9.87 -3.37
C PHE A 123 6.35 -8.47 -3.92
N MET A 124 7.09 -8.02 -4.94
CA MET A 124 6.91 -6.71 -5.55
C MET A 124 5.65 -6.62 -6.40
N THR A 125 5.29 -7.70 -7.12
CA THR A 125 4.09 -7.74 -7.97
C THR A 125 2.80 -7.54 -7.18
N ILE A 126 2.69 -8.16 -5.99
CA ILE A 126 1.52 -8.04 -5.11
C ILE A 126 1.44 -6.64 -4.47
N ARG A 127 2.58 -5.93 -4.35
CA ARG A 127 2.72 -4.67 -3.60
C ARG A 127 2.39 -3.39 -4.37
N THR A 128 1.94 -3.47 -5.62
CA THR A 128 1.54 -2.30 -6.43
C THR A 128 0.29 -1.55 -5.90
N PHE A 129 -0.37 -2.04 -4.83
CA PHE A 129 -1.51 -1.38 -4.20
C PHE A 129 -1.13 -0.58 -2.92
N PRO A 130 -1.30 0.76 -2.90
CA PRO A 130 -0.74 1.67 -1.89
C PRO A 130 -1.29 1.50 -0.46
N SER A 131 -2.43 0.83 -0.27
CA SER A 131 -3.10 0.71 1.04
C SER A 131 -2.54 -0.39 1.96
N SER A 132 -1.74 -1.34 1.44
CA SER A 132 -1.23 -2.50 2.20
C SER A 132 0.20 -2.32 2.73
N LEU A 133 0.83 -1.21 2.38
CA LEU A 133 2.27 -0.99 2.43
C LEU A 133 2.86 -0.81 3.85
N ASN A 134 2.18 -0.08 4.73
CA ASN A 134 2.71 0.25 6.06
C ASN A 134 2.73 -0.93 7.03
N SER A 135 1.75 -1.84 6.94
CA SER A 135 1.63 -2.96 7.88
C SER A 135 2.59 -4.10 7.55
N HIS A 136 2.82 -4.40 6.26
CA HIS A 136 3.65 -5.53 5.83
C HIS A 136 5.15 -5.25 5.97
N ALA A 137 5.60 -4.06 5.62
CA ALA A 137 7.02 -3.75 5.73
C ALA A 137 7.51 -3.64 7.18
N ARG A 138 6.67 -3.11 8.10
CA ARG A 138 6.98 -3.16 9.54
C ARG A 138 7.11 -4.59 10.05
N ARG A 139 6.44 -5.56 9.42
CA ARG A 139 6.54 -6.98 9.81
C ARG A 139 7.85 -7.60 9.32
N LEU A 140 8.29 -7.29 8.10
CA LEU A 140 9.55 -7.79 7.54
C LEU A 140 10.79 -7.34 8.31
N THR A 141 10.81 -6.10 8.82
CA THR A 141 11.95 -5.65 9.64
C THR A 141 12.16 -6.47 10.91
N HIS A 142 11.10 -7.08 11.46
CA HIS A 142 11.19 -7.90 12.68
C HIS A 142 11.67 -9.33 12.42
N ILE A 143 11.54 -9.81 11.17
CA ILE A 143 11.93 -11.17 10.80
C ILE A 143 13.13 -11.22 9.86
N GLN A 144 13.76 -10.08 9.56
CA GLN A 144 15.04 -10.10 8.86
C GLN A 144 16.09 -10.73 9.78
N ILE A 145 16.79 -11.74 9.26
CA ILE A 145 17.80 -12.49 10.02
C ILE A 145 19.20 -12.39 9.40
N ALA A 146 19.30 -12.13 8.10
CA ALA A 146 20.57 -12.04 7.40
C ALA A 146 20.46 -11.26 6.07
N LYS A 147 21.55 -11.29 5.30
CA LYS A 147 21.70 -10.78 3.94
C LYS A 147 22.39 -11.85 3.08
N MET A 148 22.12 -11.82 1.78
CA MET A 148 22.90 -12.53 0.77
C MET A 148 24.18 -11.73 0.44
N PRO A 149 25.28 -12.39 0.03
CA PRO A 149 26.55 -11.73 -0.32
C PRO A 149 26.47 -10.88 -1.59
#